data_AF-A0A961JPN5-F1
#
_entry.id   AF-A0A961JPN5-F1
#
_cell.length_a   1.000
_cell.length_b   1.000
_cell.length_c   1.000
_cell.angle_alpha   90.00
_cell.angle_beta   90.00
_cell.angle_gamma   90.00
#
_symmetry.space_group_name_H-M   'P 1'
#
loop_
_entity.id
_entity.type
_entity.pdbx_description
1 polymer ?
#
loop_
_entity_poly.entity_id
_entity_poly.type
_entity_poly.pdbx_seq_one_letter_code
_entity_poly.pdbx_strand_id
1 'polypeptide(L)'
;EELDKAFDAVFWALGAQQGRPLPIPGWEGTDNCINGIEFLDAFNKGWVVGTAKKVVVVGGGDTSIDVASVARRLGNITEAKPAAHPDGTVIDWAAHDSAGLLTRAGVKATLTSLFPVEQMTAAEHEREDAKREGIDIQGGVMPLEVIKNDKGVAIGLKMCKCEMKGNVPQPIEGTEY
;
A
#
# COMPACT_ATOMS: atom_id res chain seq x y z
N GLU A 1 5.16 -25.59 24.15
CA GLU A 1 5.08 -26.65 25.18
C GLU A 1 5.00 -28.06 24.61
N GLU A 2 4.06 -28.42 23.73
CA GLU A 2 4.06 -29.77 23.14
C GLU A 2 5.27 -30.02 22.23
N LEU A 3 5.61 -29.05 21.37
CA LEU A 3 6.78 -29.13 20.49
C LEU A 3 8.10 -29.21 21.27
N ASP A 4 8.22 -28.44 22.35
CA ASP A 4 9.44 -28.42 23.18
C ASP A 4 9.67 -29.74 23.95
N LYS A 5 8.60 -30.54 24.14
CA LYS A 5 8.69 -31.88 24.75
C LYS A 5 8.97 -32.98 23.72
N ALA A 6 8.65 -32.73 22.45
CA ALA A 6 8.73 -33.73 21.38
C ALA A 6 10.04 -33.69 20.59
N PHE A 7 10.81 -32.59 20.67
CA PHE A 7 12.01 -32.37 19.89
C PHE A 7 13.16 -31.83 20.75
N ASP A 8 14.39 -32.22 20.42
CA ASP A 8 15.61 -31.73 21.11
C ASP A 8 15.91 -30.26 20.82
N ALA A 9 15.38 -29.71 19.71
CA ALA A 9 15.47 -28.30 19.35
C ALA A 9 14.31 -27.87 18.45
N VAL A 10 13.88 -26.62 18.56
CA VAL A 10 12.83 -26.01 17.72
C VAL A 10 13.37 -24.71 17.10
N PHE A 11 13.26 -24.59 15.77
CA PHE A 11 13.61 -23.38 15.04
C PHE A 11 12.35 -22.63 14.60
N TRP A 12 12.19 -21.40 15.06
CA TRP A 12 11.04 -20.55 14.76
C TRP A 12 11.37 -19.58 13.60
N ALA A 13 11.01 -19.96 12.38
CA ALA A 13 11.23 -19.18 11.15
C ALA A 13 9.96 -18.42 10.69
N LEU A 14 9.12 -17.98 11.63
CA LEU A 14 7.77 -17.47 11.31
C LEU A 14 7.76 -16.08 10.67
N GLY A 15 8.85 -15.33 10.79
CA GLY A 15 8.97 -13.95 10.32
C GLY A 15 8.03 -12.97 11.05
N ALA A 16 7.89 -11.76 10.51
CA ALA A 16 6.94 -10.77 10.97
C ALA A 16 5.64 -10.88 10.16
N GLN A 17 4.56 -11.33 10.82
CA GLN A 17 3.30 -11.67 10.14
C GLN A 17 2.25 -10.57 10.15
N GLN A 18 2.44 -9.53 10.97
CA GLN A 18 1.49 -8.46 11.16
C GLN A 18 2.16 -7.12 10.92
N GLY A 19 1.50 -6.27 10.13
CA GLY A 19 1.92 -4.89 10.00
C GLY A 19 1.43 -4.03 11.16
N ARG A 20 1.99 -2.83 11.27
CA ARG A 20 1.65 -1.88 12.33
C ARG A 20 0.57 -0.89 11.86
N PRO A 21 -0.41 -0.54 12.70
CA PRO A 21 -1.32 0.56 12.41
C PRO A 21 -0.57 1.89 12.42
N LEU A 22 -1.12 2.89 11.72
CA LEU A 22 -0.58 4.24 11.75
C LEU A 22 -1.07 4.97 13.01
N PRO A 23 -0.19 5.43 13.91
CA PRO A 23 -0.59 5.98 15.21
C PRO A 23 -1.01 7.45 15.08
N ILE A 24 -2.04 7.72 14.28
CA ILE A 24 -2.56 9.08 14.05
C ILE A 24 -4.09 9.11 14.18
N PRO A 25 -4.67 10.27 14.53
CA PRO A 25 -6.10 10.49 14.47
C PRO A 25 -6.69 10.11 13.11
N GLY A 26 -7.86 9.49 13.14
CA GLY A 26 -8.59 9.09 11.93
C GLY A 26 -8.14 7.79 11.29
N TRP A 27 -7.06 7.13 11.74
CA TRP A 27 -6.68 5.80 11.24
C TRP A 27 -7.73 4.72 11.58
N GLU A 28 -8.12 4.64 12.85
CA GLU A 28 -9.06 3.62 13.32
C GLU A 28 -10.46 3.81 12.71
N GLY A 29 -11.09 2.70 12.32
CA GLY A 29 -12.43 2.67 11.75
C GLY A 29 -12.56 3.30 10.36
N THR A 30 -11.47 3.27 9.57
CA THR A 30 -11.43 3.87 8.23
C THR A 30 -11.14 2.81 7.19
N ASP A 31 -12.19 2.31 6.55
CA ASP A 31 -12.17 1.07 5.75
C ASP A 31 -11.18 1.08 4.57
N ASN A 32 -10.90 2.25 3.99
CA ASN A 32 -9.95 2.39 2.89
C ASN A 32 -8.52 2.71 3.33
N CYS A 33 -8.24 2.69 4.64
CA CYS A 33 -6.90 2.68 5.21
C CYS A 33 -6.55 1.25 5.60
N ILE A 34 -5.62 0.63 4.86
CA ILE A 34 -5.26 -0.78 5.02
C ILE A 34 -3.76 -0.93 5.30
N ASN A 35 -3.39 -2.04 5.93
CA ASN A 35 -1.98 -2.32 6.15
C ASN A 35 -1.27 -2.74 4.84
N GLY A 36 0.00 -2.37 4.68
CA GLY A 36 0.81 -2.82 3.54
C GLY A 36 0.95 -4.35 3.44
N ILE A 37 1.09 -5.04 4.57
CA ILE A 37 1.16 -6.52 4.60
C ILE A 37 -0.17 -7.13 4.15
N GLU A 38 -1.30 -6.62 4.63
CA GLU A 38 -2.63 -7.09 4.24
C GLU A 38 -2.90 -6.82 2.75
N PHE A 39 -2.49 -5.67 2.25
CA PHE A 39 -2.59 -5.32 0.83
C PHE A 39 -1.81 -6.30 -0.06
N LEU A 40 -0.54 -6.56 0.29
CA LEU A 40 0.32 -7.47 -0.47
C LEU A 40 -0.16 -8.93 -0.37
N ASP A 41 -0.64 -9.36 0.80
CA ASP A 41 -1.23 -10.68 0.98
C ASP A 41 -2.50 -10.85 0.12
N ALA A 42 -3.40 -9.86 0.15
CA ALA A 42 -4.61 -9.87 -0.68
C ALA A 42 -4.27 -9.82 -2.18
N PHE A 43 -3.25 -9.05 -2.57
CA PHE A 43 -2.77 -9.03 -3.95
C PHE A 43 -2.22 -10.40 -4.38
N ASN A 44 -1.37 -11.02 -3.56
CA ASN A 44 -0.78 -12.33 -3.84
C ASN A 44 -1.84 -13.45 -3.89
N LYS A 45 -2.94 -13.31 -3.17
CA LYS A 45 -4.12 -14.19 -3.24
C LYS A 45 -5.03 -13.92 -4.44
N GLY A 46 -4.75 -12.88 -5.23
CA GLY A 46 -5.55 -12.47 -6.39
C GLY A 46 -6.85 -11.75 -6.04
N TRP A 47 -7.01 -11.25 -4.81
CA TRP A 47 -8.23 -10.57 -4.36
C TRP A 47 -8.28 -9.10 -4.74
N VAL A 48 -7.12 -8.48 -4.96
CA VAL A 48 -7.00 -7.07 -5.37
C VAL A 48 -6.88 -6.98 -6.88
N VAL A 49 -7.96 -6.55 -7.54
CA VAL A 49 -8.03 -6.44 -9.01
C VAL A 49 -7.74 -5.03 -9.53
N GLY A 50 -7.74 -4.04 -8.65
CA GLY A 50 -7.48 -2.62 -8.93
C GLY A 50 -7.38 -1.79 -7.65
N THR A 51 -6.96 -0.54 -7.77
CA THR A 51 -6.79 0.42 -6.66
C THR A 51 -7.54 1.73 -6.92
N ALA A 52 -7.52 2.63 -5.93
CA ALA A 52 -8.06 3.97 -6.09
C ALA A 52 -7.22 4.81 -7.05
N LYS A 53 -7.82 5.82 -7.69
CA LYS A 53 -7.13 6.77 -8.59
C LYS A 53 -5.92 7.48 -7.95
N LYS A 54 -5.97 7.70 -6.63
CA LYS A 54 -4.89 8.31 -5.84
C LYS A 54 -4.58 7.40 -4.66
N VAL A 55 -3.32 7.05 -4.47
CA VAL A 55 -2.86 6.17 -3.39
C VAL A 55 -1.71 6.87 -2.67
N VAL A 56 -1.79 6.92 -1.34
CA VAL A 56 -0.70 7.40 -0.48
C VAL A 56 -0.19 6.20 0.32
N VAL A 57 1.12 5.97 0.25
CA VAL A 57 1.81 4.93 1.01
C VAL A 57 2.69 5.60 2.05
N VAL A 58 2.54 5.19 3.31
CA VAL A 58 3.33 5.70 4.43
C VAL A 58 4.35 4.63 4.83
N GLY A 59 5.64 4.91 4.62
CA GLY A 59 6.73 4.00 4.90
C GLY A 59 7.98 4.32 4.07
N GLY A 60 9.15 3.97 4.61
CA GLY A 60 10.45 4.25 3.97
C GLY A 60 11.27 3.00 3.63
N GLY A 61 10.69 1.80 3.74
CA GLY A 61 11.36 0.51 3.50
C GLY A 61 10.92 -0.17 2.20
N ASP A 62 11.50 -1.32 1.91
CA ASP A 62 11.22 -2.07 0.67
C ASP A 62 9.73 -2.41 0.54
N THR A 63 9.08 -2.83 1.64
CA THR A 63 7.62 -3.11 1.65
C THR A 63 6.77 -1.93 1.19
N SER A 64 7.13 -0.69 1.55
CA SER A 64 6.39 0.48 1.06
C SER A 64 6.59 0.73 -0.43
N ILE A 65 7.78 0.42 -0.96
CA ILE A 65 8.04 0.51 -2.40
C ILE A 65 7.24 -0.55 -3.15
N ASP A 66 7.20 -1.78 -2.66
CA ASP A 66 6.40 -2.86 -3.23
C ASP A 66 4.93 -2.49 -3.29
N VAL A 67 4.37 -1.99 -2.17
CA VAL A 67 2.97 -1.56 -2.10
C VAL A 67 2.70 -0.45 -3.13
N ALA A 68 3.56 0.57 -3.21
CA ALA A 68 3.39 1.68 -4.15
C ALA A 68 3.46 1.21 -5.61
N SER A 69 4.40 0.32 -5.91
CA SER A 69 4.62 -0.25 -7.25
C SER A 69 3.46 -1.14 -7.67
N VAL A 70 3.01 -2.05 -6.79
CA VAL A 70 1.85 -2.92 -7.02
C VAL A 70 0.59 -2.08 -7.21
N ALA A 71 0.34 -1.09 -6.35
CA ALA A 71 -0.84 -0.23 -6.46
C ALA A 71 -0.89 0.52 -7.79
N ARG A 72 0.27 1.02 -8.24
CA ARG A 72 0.40 1.71 -9.53
C ARG A 72 0.20 0.76 -10.72
N ARG A 73 0.80 -0.43 -10.69
CA ARG A 73 0.70 -1.45 -11.75
C ARG A 73 -0.70 -2.04 -11.87
N LEU A 74 -1.39 -2.25 -10.75
CA LEU A 74 -2.80 -2.66 -10.72
C LEU A 74 -3.69 -1.62 -11.40
N GLY A 75 -3.37 -0.33 -11.25
CA GLY A 75 -4.14 0.75 -11.83
C GLY A 75 -5.53 0.88 -11.20
N ASN A 76 -6.28 1.89 -11.65
CA ASN A 76 -7.65 2.13 -11.20
C ASN A 76 -8.62 1.57 -12.22
N ILE A 77 -9.44 0.59 -11.81
CA ILE A 77 -10.49 0.04 -12.68
C ILE A 77 -11.49 1.17 -12.98
N THR A 78 -11.66 1.50 -14.26
CA THR A 78 -12.62 2.51 -14.72
C THR A 78 -13.91 1.88 -15.24
N GLU A 79 -13.81 0.69 -15.85
CA GLU A 79 -14.93 -0.03 -16.42
C GLU A 79 -14.69 -1.54 -16.31
N ALA A 80 -15.74 -2.29 -15.97
CA ALA A 80 -15.78 -3.73 -16.14
C ALA A 80 -16.67 -4.03 -17.33
N LYS A 81 -16.10 -4.54 -18.43
CA LYS A 81 -16.90 -4.95 -19.59
C LYS A 81 -17.66 -6.23 -19.27
N PRO A 82 -18.95 -6.34 -19.62
CA PRO A 82 -19.67 -7.61 -19.50
C PRO A 82 -19.01 -8.66 -20.40
N ALA A 83 -19.00 -9.91 -19.93
CA ALA A 83 -18.49 -11.05 -20.69
C ALA A 83 -19.21 -11.14 -22.04
N ALA A 84 -18.46 -11.24 -23.12
CA ALA A 84 -18.95 -11.00 -24.46
C ALA A 84 -19.61 -12.24 -25.09
N HIS A 85 -20.72 -12.78 -24.55
CA HIS A 85 -21.58 -13.74 -25.28
C HIS A 85 -23.06 -13.69 -24.81
N PRO A 86 -24.02 -13.25 -25.65
CA PRO A 86 -25.46 -13.29 -25.35
C PRO A 86 -26.17 -14.61 -25.70
N ASP A 87 -25.46 -15.65 -26.16
CA ASP A 87 -26.04 -16.76 -26.94
C ASP A 87 -26.04 -18.16 -26.28
N GLY A 88 -25.74 -18.25 -24.98
CA GLY A 88 -26.14 -19.43 -24.17
C GLY A 88 -25.47 -20.76 -24.50
N THR A 89 -24.31 -20.79 -25.15
CA THR A 89 -23.52 -22.02 -25.32
C THR A 89 -22.66 -22.30 -24.09
N VAL A 90 -22.81 -23.51 -23.56
CA VAL A 90 -22.20 -23.99 -22.31
C VAL A 90 -20.77 -24.46 -22.62
N ILE A 91 -19.80 -23.84 -21.93
CA ILE A 91 -18.34 -24.05 -21.96
C ILE A 91 -17.60 -22.95 -22.74
N ASP A 92 -17.35 -21.86 -22.03
CA ASP A 92 -16.42 -20.79 -22.40
C ASP A 92 -15.06 -21.03 -21.72
N TRP A 93 -14.02 -21.29 -22.51
CA TRP A 93 -12.64 -21.42 -22.03
C TRP A 93 -11.98 -20.03 -21.81
N ALA A 94 -12.62 -18.94 -22.25
CA ALA A 94 -12.11 -17.56 -22.11
C ALA A 94 -12.47 -16.90 -20.77
N ALA A 95 -13.33 -17.50 -19.96
CA ALA A 95 -13.75 -16.96 -18.66
C ALA A 95 -12.67 -16.95 -17.56
N HIS A 96 -11.47 -17.50 -17.82
CA HIS A 96 -10.32 -17.38 -16.91
C HIS A 96 -9.53 -16.07 -17.06
N ASP A 97 -9.81 -15.25 -18.08
CA ASP A 97 -9.16 -13.95 -18.27
C ASP A 97 -10.10 -12.78 -17.92
N SER A 98 -10.57 -12.76 -16.67
CA SER A 98 -11.34 -11.61 -16.15
C SER A 98 -10.49 -10.32 -16.09
N ALA A 99 -9.16 -10.43 -16.19
CA ALA A 99 -8.25 -9.29 -16.23
C ALA A 99 -8.32 -8.54 -17.56
N GLY A 100 -8.49 -9.24 -18.69
CA GLY A 100 -8.67 -8.63 -20.02
C GLY A 100 -9.96 -7.83 -20.20
N LEU A 101 -10.97 -8.02 -19.32
CA LEU A 101 -12.24 -7.31 -19.36
C LEU A 101 -12.21 -5.95 -18.62
N LEU A 102 -11.12 -5.64 -17.91
CA LEU A 102 -11.01 -4.44 -17.09
C LEU A 102 -10.22 -3.36 -17.80
N THR A 103 -10.86 -2.20 -18.02
CA THR A 103 -10.13 -1.00 -18.44
C THR A 103 -9.50 -0.37 -17.21
N ARG A 104 -8.18 -0.13 -17.27
CA ARG A 104 -7.41 0.48 -16.18
C ARG A 104 -6.94 1.87 -16.56
N ALA A 105 -7.22 2.84 -15.70
CA ALA A 105 -6.57 4.14 -15.73
C ALA A 105 -5.29 4.14 -14.89
N GLY A 106 -4.35 5.02 -15.23
CA GLY A 106 -3.17 5.27 -14.42
C GLY A 106 -3.54 5.78 -13.02
N VAL A 107 -2.74 5.36 -12.03
CA VAL A 107 -2.89 5.75 -10.62
C VAL A 107 -1.79 6.73 -10.27
N LYS A 108 -2.14 7.78 -9.52
CA LYS A 108 -1.15 8.62 -8.85
C LYS A 108 -0.78 7.99 -7.51
N ALA A 109 0.40 7.39 -7.44
CA ALA A 109 0.96 6.83 -6.21
C ALA A 109 1.98 7.81 -5.61
N THR A 110 1.81 8.15 -4.34
CA THR A 110 2.77 8.95 -3.56
C THR A 110 3.25 8.13 -2.37
N LEU A 111 4.57 7.96 -2.25
CA LEU A 111 5.23 7.29 -1.13
C LEU A 111 5.83 8.35 -0.20
N THR A 112 5.61 8.21 1.10
CA THR A 112 6.04 9.19 2.11
C THR A 112 6.94 8.52 3.15
N SER A 113 8.04 9.18 3.51
CA SER A 113 9.05 8.68 4.44
C SER A 113 9.41 9.73 5.49
N LEU A 114 9.57 9.27 6.74
CA LEU A 114 10.07 10.10 7.85
C LEU A 114 11.51 10.58 7.62
N PHE A 115 12.33 9.77 6.95
CA PHE A 115 13.70 10.11 6.59
C PHE A 115 13.74 10.83 5.24
N PRO A 116 14.74 11.71 5.02
CA PRO A 116 15.07 12.21 3.68
C PRO A 116 15.21 11.05 2.68
N VAL A 117 14.94 11.32 1.40
CA VAL A 117 14.90 10.27 0.36
C VAL A 117 16.22 9.50 0.26
N GLU A 118 17.33 10.22 0.45
CA GLU A 118 18.69 9.70 0.42
C GLU A 118 19.00 8.77 1.61
N GLN A 119 18.25 8.92 2.71
CA GLN A 119 18.42 8.19 3.97
C GLN A 119 17.29 7.18 4.22
N MET A 120 16.46 6.91 3.21
CA MET A 120 15.44 5.87 3.30
C MET A 120 16.06 4.50 3.55
N THR A 121 15.37 3.69 4.36
CA THR A 121 15.79 2.31 4.64
C THR A 121 15.71 1.39 3.44
N ALA A 122 14.86 1.72 2.47
CA ALA A 122 14.71 0.94 1.25
C ALA A 122 15.98 0.95 0.40
N ALA A 123 16.26 -0.13 -0.32
CA ALA A 123 17.44 -0.22 -1.16
C ALA A 123 17.46 0.86 -2.25
N GLU A 124 18.64 1.40 -2.57
CA GLU A 124 18.77 2.51 -3.51
C GLU A 124 18.21 2.18 -4.90
N HIS A 125 18.48 0.97 -5.39
CA HIS A 125 17.98 0.53 -6.69
C HIS A 125 16.44 0.45 -6.74
N GLU A 126 15.79 0.04 -5.65
CA GLU A 126 14.33 0.03 -5.58
C GLU A 126 13.74 1.44 -5.61
N ARG A 127 14.38 2.40 -4.93
CA ARG A 127 13.94 3.80 -4.96
C ARG A 127 14.02 4.39 -6.37
N GLU A 128 15.11 4.11 -7.07
CA GLU A 128 15.30 4.59 -8.44
C GLU A 128 14.32 3.94 -9.41
N ASP A 129 14.05 2.63 -9.28
CA ASP A 129 13.03 1.96 -10.08
C ASP A 129 11.62 2.51 -9.79
N ALA A 130 11.28 2.75 -8.53
CA ALA A 130 10.01 3.36 -8.14
C ALA A 130 9.82 4.76 -8.75
N LYS A 131 10.86 5.61 -8.72
CA LYS A 131 10.86 6.93 -9.37
C LYS A 131 10.72 6.80 -10.89
N ARG A 132 11.41 5.84 -11.51
CA ARG A 132 11.33 5.57 -12.95
C ARG A 132 9.93 5.10 -13.36
N GLU A 133 9.25 4.37 -12.50
CA GLU A 133 7.84 4.06 -12.68
C GLU A 133 6.97 5.31 -12.52
N GLY A 134 7.43 6.38 -11.89
CA GLY A 134 6.66 7.60 -11.69
C GLY A 134 5.86 7.61 -10.39
N ILE A 135 6.36 6.89 -9.38
CA ILE A 135 5.93 7.05 -7.98
C ILE A 135 6.54 8.35 -7.46
N ASP A 136 5.71 9.20 -6.86
CA ASP A 136 6.15 10.44 -6.22
C ASP A 136 6.67 10.12 -4.82
N ILE A 137 7.97 10.27 -4.57
CA ILE A 137 8.58 9.96 -3.28
C ILE A 137 8.86 11.26 -2.50
N GLN A 138 8.23 11.39 -1.33
CA GLN A 138 8.39 12.52 -0.42
C GLN A 138 9.11 12.06 0.84
N GLY A 139 10.36 12.50 1.01
CA GLY A 139 11.15 12.24 2.22
C GLY A 139 11.09 13.39 3.21
N GLY A 140 11.37 13.11 4.49
CA GLY A 140 11.37 14.10 5.56
C GLY A 140 9.97 14.64 5.88
N VAL A 141 8.94 13.80 5.73
CA VAL A 141 7.55 14.15 6.01
C VAL A 141 6.90 13.11 6.91
N MET A 142 5.96 13.56 7.74
CA MET A 142 5.19 12.68 8.62
C MET A 142 3.69 12.96 8.53
N PRO A 143 2.86 11.92 8.69
CA PRO A 143 1.42 12.12 8.74
C PRO A 143 0.98 12.65 10.11
N LEU A 144 -0.04 13.48 10.09
CA LEU A 144 -0.66 14.09 11.28
C LEU A 144 -2.06 13.54 11.53
N GLU A 145 -2.87 13.38 10.49
CA GLU A 145 -4.28 13.00 10.62
C GLU A 145 -4.83 12.45 9.30
N VAL A 146 -5.69 11.43 9.37
CA VAL A 146 -6.50 11.00 8.23
C VAL A 146 -7.76 11.87 8.13
N ILE A 147 -7.93 12.55 7.00
CA ILE A 147 -9.10 13.38 6.74
C ILE A 147 -10.21 12.50 6.15
N LYS A 148 -11.36 12.47 6.82
CA LYS A 148 -12.50 11.62 6.46
C LYS A 148 -13.68 12.45 5.97
N ASN A 149 -14.49 11.86 5.08
CA ASN A 149 -15.80 12.42 4.73
C ASN A 149 -16.88 12.01 5.75
N ASP A 150 -18.11 12.48 5.54
CA ASP A 150 -19.27 12.17 6.40
C ASP A 150 -19.62 10.68 6.48
N LYS A 151 -19.09 9.86 5.56
CA LYS A 151 -19.27 8.40 5.53
C LYS A 151 -18.12 7.64 6.21
N GLY A 152 -17.17 8.34 6.82
CA GLY A 152 -16.02 7.73 7.48
C GLY A 152 -14.92 7.24 6.53
N VAL A 153 -14.99 7.56 5.24
CA VAL A 153 -13.98 7.15 4.24
C VAL A 153 -12.87 8.19 4.16
N ALA A 154 -11.60 7.76 4.12
CA ALA A 154 -10.47 8.65 3.94
C ALA A 154 -10.52 9.32 2.56
N ILE A 155 -10.45 10.66 2.55
CA ILE A 155 -10.40 11.51 1.36
C ILE A 155 -9.08 12.29 1.26
N GLY A 156 -8.27 12.27 2.32
CA GLY A 156 -6.97 12.93 2.37
C GLY A 156 -6.15 12.46 3.58
N LEU A 157 -4.86 12.80 3.55
CA LEU A 157 -3.93 12.59 4.64
C LEU A 157 -3.24 13.92 4.89
N LYS A 158 -3.44 14.48 6.09
CA LYS A 158 -2.75 15.70 6.52
C LYS A 158 -1.31 15.36 6.86
N MET A 159 -0.37 16.08 6.28
CA MET A 159 1.06 15.84 6.42
C MET A 159 1.76 17.10 6.93
N CYS A 160 2.99 16.95 7.41
CA CYS A 160 3.92 18.05 7.60
C CYS A 160 5.35 17.60 7.33
N LYS A 161 6.28 18.54 7.21
CA LYS A 161 7.71 18.21 7.25
C LYS A 161 8.10 17.76 8.65
N CYS A 162 9.06 16.86 8.74
CA CYS A 162 9.59 16.40 10.01
C CYS A 162 11.11 16.26 10.00
N GLU A 163 11.70 16.35 11.18
CA GLU A 163 13.10 16.00 11.43
C GLU A 163 13.18 14.87 12.45
N MET A 164 14.09 13.93 12.22
CA MET A 164 14.34 12.83 13.15
C MET A 164 15.20 13.33 14.32
N LYS A 165 14.66 13.30 15.54
CA LYS A 165 15.44 13.48 16.78
C LYS A 165 15.60 12.13 17.46
N GLY A 166 16.72 11.46 17.16
CA GLY A 166 16.92 10.06 17.54
C GLY A 166 15.96 9.16 16.77
N ASN A 167 15.14 8.39 17.48
CA ASN A 167 14.15 7.48 16.89
C ASN A 167 12.73 8.09 16.80
N VAL A 168 12.58 9.36 17.16
CA VAL A 168 11.27 10.03 17.19
C VAL A 168 11.24 11.12 16.12
N PRO A 169 10.29 11.06 15.16
CA PRO A 169 10.07 12.17 14.23
C PRO A 169 9.45 13.35 14.98
N GLN A 170 9.97 14.55 14.76
CA GLN A 170 9.38 15.79 15.26
C GLN A 170 8.82 16.62 14.11
N PRO A 171 7.56 17.08 14.21
CA PRO A 171 6.96 17.91 13.19
C PRO A 171 7.64 19.28 13.15
N ILE A 172 7.75 19.86 11.95
CA ILE A 172 8.13 21.26 11.74
C ILE A 172 6.83 22.07 11.62
N GLU A 173 6.53 22.87 12.63
CA GLU A 173 5.32 23.71 12.65
C GLU A 173 5.27 24.67 11.45
N GLY A 174 4.06 24.89 10.92
CA GLY A 174 3.83 25.79 9.79
C GLY A 174 4.15 25.18 8.42
N THR A 175 4.39 23.87 8.37
CA THR A 175 4.64 23.11 7.14
C THR A 175 3.51 22.12 6.81
N GLU A 176 2.36 22.27 7.44
CA GLU A 176 1.21 21.38 7.28
C GLU A 176 0.55 21.54 5.91
N TYR A 177 0.17 20.43 5.29
CA TYR A 177 -0.52 20.39 3.99
C TYR A 177 -1.47 19.19 3.86
#